data_AF-A7TTF9-F1
#
_entry.id   AF-A7TTF9-F1
#
_cell.length_a   1.000
_cell.length_b   1.000
_cell.length_c   1.000
_cell.angle_alpha   90.00
_cell.angle_beta   90.00
_cell.angle_gamma   90.00
#
_symmetry.space_group_name_H-M   'P 1'
#
loop_
_entity.id
_entity.type
_entity.pdbx_description
1 polymer ?
#
loop_
_entity_poly.entity_id
_entity_poly.type
_entity_poly.pdbx_seq_one_letter_code
_entity_poly.pdbx_strand_id
1 'polypeptide(L)'
;MLGTNIFVLLSVFFTLTFSSNIDANALGKNEDMAVNPDDRGQYKGINIGGWLVTEPYITPSLYKDAMALAKKKGSNVTIINEYTLCEALGYDDAKELLDNHFKTWITEDDFKKISEEGFNYVEIPIGYWAWKIDNTTNF
;
A
#
# COMPACT_ATOMS: atom_id res chain seq x y z
N MET A 1 -61.42 46.91 -23.07
CA MET A 1 -60.25 46.86 -23.97
C MET A 1 -59.07 46.32 -23.19
N LEU A 2 -58.50 45.19 -23.64
CA LEU A 2 -57.18 44.59 -23.32
C LEU A 2 -56.87 44.32 -21.82
N GLY A 3 -56.30 43.20 -21.40
CA GLY A 3 -55.72 42.05 -22.10
C GLY A 3 -54.87 41.26 -21.10
N THR A 4 -55.14 39.95 -21.02
CA THR A 4 -54.20 38.81 -21.01
C THR A 4 -52.88 38.87 -20.21
N ASN A 5 -52.75 37.90 -19.28
CA ASN A 5 -51.55 37.17 -18.82
C ASN A 5 -50.15 37.66 -19.21
N ILE A 6 -49.30 37.92 -18.19
CA ILE A 6 -47.83 37.75 -18.28
C ILE A 6 -47.33 37.02 -17.02
N PHE A 7 -47.77 35.76 -16.87
CA PHE A 7 -47.06 34.73 -16.10
C PHE A 7 -45.95 34.12 -16.99
N VAL A 8 -45.01 34.92 -17.49
CA VAL A 8 -43.75 34.46 -18.11
C VAL A 8 -42.70 35.56 -17.95
N LEU A 9 -42.20 35.76 -16.73
CA LEU A 9 -40.90 36.39 -16.47
C LEU A 9 -40.21 35.67 -15.29
N LEU A 10 -40.40 34.34 -15.25
CA LEU A 10 -39.49 33.42 -14.58
C LEU A 10 -38.18 33.39 -15.40
N SER A 11 -37.05 33.36 -14.69
CA SER A 11 -35.79 32.66 -15.04
C SER A 11 -34.50 33.44 -15.40
N VAL A 12 -34.43 34.77 -15.42
CA VAL A 12 -33.15 35.47 -15.74
C VAL A 12 -32.55 36.31 -14.59
N PHE A 13 -33.23 36.42 -13.45
CA PHE A 13 -32.69 37.16 -12.28
C PHE A 13 -32.43 36.26 -11.06
N PHE A 14 -31.83 35.08 -11.26
CA PHE A 14 -31.32 34.24 -10.16
C PHE A 14 -29.82 33.91 -10.25
N THR A 15 -29.02 34.65 -11.01
CA THR A 15 -27.57 34.50 -10.94
C THR A 15 -26.91 35.83 -11.27
N LEU A 16 -25.89 36.21 -10.47
CA LEU A 16 -25.22 37.52 -10.37
C LEU A 16 -25.78 38.33 -9.18
N THR A 17 -25.37 38.07 -7.94
CA THR A 17 -24.02 38.41 -7.48
C THR A 17 -23.79 37.83 -6.07
N PHE A 18 -23.09 36.70 -6.01
CA PHE A 18 -22.22 36.37 -4.88
C PHE A 18 -20.96 35.77 -5.48
N SER A 19 -20.19 36.62 -6.13
CA SER A 19 -18.83 36.32 -6.55
C SER A 19 -18.01 37.58 -6.39
N SER A 20 -17.49 37.76 -5.18
CA SER A 20 -16.15 38.28 -4.93
C SER A 20 -15.86 38.16 -3.42
N ASN A 21 -14.66 37.66 -3.12
CA ASN A 21 -14.05 37.45 -1.80
C ASN A 21 -14.16 36.03 -1.22
N ILE A 22 -14.00 35.01 -2.07
CA ILE A 22 -13.08 33.94 -1.66
C ILE A 22 -11.69 34.52 -1.92
N ASP A 23 -10.96 34.84 -0.85
CA ASP A 23 -9.55 35.19 -0.93
C ASP A 23 -8.83 34.13 -1.76
N ALA A 24 -8.21 34.52 -2.88
CA ALA A 24 -7.36 33.64 -3.67
C ALA A 24 -6.17 33.10 -2.85
N ASN A 25 -5.89 33.69 -1.68
CA ASN A 25 -4.91 33.22 -0.71
C ASN A 25 -5.43 32.17 0.28
N ALA A 26 -6.75 31.94 0.39
CA ALA A 26 -7.31 30.86 1.21
C ALA A 26 -7.24 29.49 0.50
N LEU A 27 -7.02 29.51 -0.81
CA LEU A 27 -6.48 28.40 -1.59
C LEU A 27 -4.98 28.60 -1.80
N GLY A 28 -4.27 28.90 -0.71
CA GLY A 28 -2.84 28.66 -0.65
C GLY A 28 -2.62 27.18 -0.96
N LYS A 29 -2.42 26.87 -2.24
CA LYS A 29 -1.59 25.75 -2.63
C LYS A 29 -0.35 25.91 -1.76
N ASN A 30 0.00 24.86 -1.03
CA ASN A 30 1.33 24.76 -0.47
C ASN A 30 2.30 24.80 -1.66
N GLU A 31 2.72 26.00 -2.07
CA GLU A 31 3.67 26.24 -3.16
C GLU A 31 5.08 25.74 -2.77
N ASP A 32 5.23 25.27 -1.53
CA ASP A 32 6.42 24.58 -1.03
C ASP A 32 6.48 23.09 -1.46
N MET A 33 5.45 22.58 -2.14
CA MET A 33 5.53 21.33 -2.92
C MET A 33 5.44 21.66 -4.40
N ALA A 34 6.34 22.51 -4.89
CA ALA A 34 6.61 22.64 -6.31
C ALA A 34 7.14 21.30 -6.84
N VAL A 35 6.22 20.38 -7.14
CA VAL A 35 6.50 19.21 -7.98
C VAL A 35 6.99 19.80 -9.29
N ASN A 36 8.28 19.63 -9.55
CA ASN A 36 8.91 20.09 -10.77
C ASN A 36 8.09 19.51 -11.95
N PRO A 37 7.62 20.32 -12.91
CA PRO A 37 6.81 19.81 -14.02
C PRO A 37 7.52 18.75 -14.88
N ASP A 38 8.85 18.61 -14.75
CA ASP A 38 9.71 17.55 -15.29
C ASP A 38 9.59 16.20 -14.54
N ASP A 39 9.16 16.20 -13.28
CA ASP A 39 8.99 14.99 -12.44
C ASP A 39 7.71 14.20 -12.75
N ARG A 40 6.88 14.64 -13.70
CA ARG A 40 5.61 13.97 -14.06
C ARG A 40 5.79 12.68 -14.89
N GLY A 41 7.03 12.28 -15.16
CA GLY A 41 7.33 11.13 -16.02
C GLY A 41 8.34 10.11 -15.46
N GLN A 42 9.01 10.39 -14.34
CA GLN A 42 10.04 9.50 -13.81
C GLN A 42 9.55 8.73 -12.59
N TYR A 43 9.61 7.40 -12.67
CA TYR A 43 9.38 6.53 -11.52
C TYR A 43 10.55 6.64 -10.53
N LYS A 44 10.27 7.14 -9.34
CA LYS A 44 11.14 7.11 -8.16
C LYS A 44 10.61 5.98 -7.30
N GLY A 45 11.04 4.78 -7.67
CA GLY A 45 10.52 3.53 -7.13
C GLY A 45 11.39 2.92 -6.05
N ILE A 46 10.76 2.23 -5.10
CA ILE A 46 11.46 1.33 -4.18
C ILE A 46 10.82 -0.06 -4.17
N ASN A 47 11.59 -1.05 -3.74
CA ASN A 47 11.14 -2.42 -3.58
C ASN A 47 10.79 -2.70 -2.11
N ILE A 48 9.63 -3.32 -1.88
CA ILE A 48 9.19 -3.75 -0.55
C ILE A 48 9.65 -5.19 -0.30
N GLY A 49 10.98 -5.37 -0.27
CA GLY A 49 11.64 -6.66 -0.10
C GLY A 49 11.43 -7.25 1.28
N GLY A 50 11.45 -8.58 1.37
CA GLY A 50 11.27 -9.30 2.64
C GLY A 50 9.86 -9.29 3.21
N TRP A 51 8.86 -8.69 2.54
CA TRP A 51 7.47 -8.64 3.01
C TRP A 51 6.70 -9.91 2.68
N LEU A 52 6.17 -10.04 1.46
CA LEU A 52 5.34 -11.18 1.03
C LEU A 52 6.17 -12.32 0.41
N VAL A 53 7.46 -12.09 0.25
CA VAL A 53 8.49 -13.10 -0.02
C VAL A 53 9.62 -12.83 0.96
N THR A 54 9.85 -13.74 1.88
CA THR A 54 10.79 -13.54 2.97
C THR A 54 12.20 -13.92 2.54
N GLU A 55 13.18 -13.09 2.92
CA GLU A 55 14.57 -13.27 2.53
C GLU A 55 15.46 -13.26 3.77
N PRO A 56 16.29 -14.31 4.01
CA PRO A 56 17.07 -14.42 5.26
C PRO A 56 18.00 -13.25 5.54
N TYR A 57 18.54 -12.62 4.49
CA TYR A 57 19.44 -11.48 4.64
C TYR A 57 18.71 -10.15 4.89
N ILE A 58 17.44 -10.03 4.49
CA ILE A 58 16.60 -8.85 4.79
C ILE A 58 15.93 -9.00 6.15
N THR A 59 15.47 -10.22 6.48
CA THR A 59 14.65 -10.54 7.67
C THR A 59 15.33 -11.57 8.60
N PRO A 60 16.59 -11.35 9.04
CA PRO A 60 17.34 -12.38 9.76
C PRO A 60 16.70 -12.80 11.10
N SER A 61 15.93 -11.92 11.74
CA SER A 61 15.19 -12.22 12.98
C SER A 61 14.10 -13.27 12.76
N LEU A 62 13.31 -13.14 11.68
CA LEU A 62 12.27 -14.11 11.31
C LEU A 62 12.84 -15.53 11.19
N TYR A 63 13.97 -15.65 10.50
CA TYR A 63 14.65 -16.93 10.28
C TYR A 63 15.28 -17.48 11.56
N LYS A 64 15.75 -16.62 12.47
CA LYS A 64 16.22 -17.03 13.80
C LYS A 64 15.09 -17.62 14.63
N ASP A 65 13.92 -16.99 14.63
CA ASP A 65 12.76 -17.46 15.37
C ASP A 65 12.23 -18.78 14.77
N ALA A 66 12.19 -18.88 13.45
CA ALA A 66 11.86 -20.12 12.75
C ALA A 66 12.81 -21.27 13.13
N MET A 67 14.12 -21.03 13.15
CA MET A 67 15.10 -22.04 13.57
C MET A 67 14.91 -22.48 15.02
N ALA A 68 14.57 -21.55 15.92
CA ALA A 68 14.28 -21.88 17.31
C ALA A 68 13.02 -22.74 17.46
N LEU A 69 11.95 -22.41 16.72
CA LEU A 69 10.71 -23.18 16.67
C LEU A 69 10.94 -24.57 16.07
N ALA A 70 11.65 -24.66 14.95
CA ALA A 70 11.99 -25.93 14.31
C ALA A 70 12.80 -26.85 15.23
N LYS A 71 13.78 -26.29 15.96
CA LYS A 71 14.54 -27.02 16.97
C LYS A 71 13.65 -27.56 18.09
N LYS A 72 12.70 -26.75 18.59
CA LYS A 72 11.75 -27.16 19.63
C LYS A 72 10.86 -28.33 19.17
N LYS A 73 10.52 -28.37 17.88
CA LYS A 73 9.74 -29.45 17.27
C LYS A 73 10.57 -30.71 16.96
N GLY A 74 11.89 -30.66 17.08
CA GLY A 74 12.77 -31.75 16.65
C GLY A 74 12.86 -31.91 15.14
N SER A 75 12.65 -30.83 14.37
CA SER A 75 12.81 -30.84 12.93
C SER A 75 14.29 -30.97 12.55
N ASN A 76 14.59 -31.79 11.54
CA ASN A 76 15.93 -31.98 10.99
C ASN A 76 16.14 -31.19 9.69
N VAL A 77 15.19 -30.34 9.31
CA VAL A 77 15.26 -29.52 8.09
C VAL A 77 16.15 -28.30 8.33
N THR A 78 17.11 -28.09 7.44
CA THR A 78 17.95 -26.88 7.46
C THR A 78 17.19 -25.73 6.80
N ILE A 79 16.87 -24.70 7.58
CA ILE A 79 16.15 -23.51 7.10
C ILE A 79 17.12 -22.57 6.38
N ILE A 80 16.92 -22.37 5.08
CA ILE A 80 17.71 -21.47 4.22
C ILE A 80 16.86 -20.50 3.40
N ASN A 81 15.54 -20.71 3.32
CA ASN A 81 14.58 -19.91 2.57
C ASN A 81 13.15 -20.18 3.09
N GLU A 82 12.16 -19.45 2.57
CA GLU A 82 10.76 -19.58 2.98
C GLU A 82 10.20 -20.99 2.78
N TYR A 83 10.60 -21.69 1.72
CA TYR A 83 10.15 -23.07 1.47
C TYR A 83 10.60 -24.01 2.59
N THR A 84 11.90 -24.01 2.91
CA THR A 84 12.48 -24.85 3.98
C THR A 84 12.02 -24.41 5.37
N LEU A 85 11.69 -23.13 5.56
CA LEU A 85 11.04 -22.63 6.76
C LEU A 85 9.66 -23.28 6.95
N CYS A 86 8.81 -23.23 5.92
CA CYS A 86 7.49 -23.83 5.94
C CYS A 86 7.55 -25.37 6.12
N GLU A 87 8.51 -26.03 5.46
CA GLU A 87 8.75 -27.46 5.61
C GLU A 87 9.19 -27.81 7.04
N ALA A 88 10.10 -27.03 7.64
CA ALA A 88 10.62 -27.29 8.97
C ALA A 88 9.58 -27.13 10.08
N LEU A 89 8.68 -26.15 9.94
CA LEU A 89 7.68 -25.80 10.94
C LEU A 89 6.35 -26.54 10.75
N GLY A 90 6.01 -26.90 9.52
CA GLY A 90 4.66 -27.33 9.16
C GLY A 90 3.69 -26.17 9.09
N TYR A 91 2.48 -26.44 8.60
CA TYR A 91 1.53 -25.41 8.19
C TYR A 91 1.12 -24.44 9.31
N ASP A 92 0.68 -24.94 10.47
CA ASP A 92 0.10 -24.09 11.51
C ASP A 92 1.12 -23.12 12.11
N ASP A 93 2.30 -23.60 12.48
CA ASP A 93 3.37 -22.78 13.07
C ASP A 93 3.98 -21.82 12.04
N ALA A 94 4.17 -22.27 10.79
CA ALA A 94 4.65 -21.40 9.73
C ALA A 94 3.64 -20.27 9.44
N LYS A 95 2.34 -20.61 9.39
CA LYS A 95 1.27 -19.63 9.19
C LYS A 95 1.24 -18.61 10.32
N GLU A 96 1.31 -19.03 11.58
CA GLU A 96 1.32 -18.10 12.71
C GLU A 96 2.52 -17.15 12.66
N LEU A 97 3.72 -17.69 12.41
CA LEU A 97 4.94 -16.91 12.33
C LEU A 97 4.91 -15.89 11.16
N LEU A 98 4.52 -16.35 9.97
CA LEU A 98 4.46 -15.53 8.77
C LEU A 98 3.31 -14.51 8.80
N ASP A 99 2.15 -14.87 9.34
CA ASP A 99 1.02 -13.94 9.51
C ASP A 99 1.39 -12.79 10.44
N ASN A 100 2.08 -13.07 11.53
CA ASN A 100 2.63 -12.02 12.39
C ASN A 100 3.62 -11.13 11.62
N HIS A 101 4.57 -11.75 10.89
CA HIS A 101 5.54 -11.01 10.07
C HIS A 101 4.85 -10.09 9.04
N PHE A 102 3.90 -10.61 8.26
CA PHE A 102 3.20 -9.84 7.23
C PHE A 102 2.42 -8.66 7.80
N LYS A 103 1.87 -8.79 9.02
CA LYS A 103 1.13 -7.72 9.70
C LYS A 103 2.03 -6.63 10.27
N THR A 104 3.29 -6.93 10.57
CA THR A 104 4.17 -6.01 11.30
C THR A 104 5.36 -5.50 10.48
N TRP A 105 5.74 -6.18 9.40
CA TRP A 105 6.93 -5.82 8.63
C TRP A 105 6.78 -4.51 7.87
N ILE A 106 5.64 -4.32 7.19
CA ILE A 106 5.31 -3.10 6.44
C ILE A 106 3.89 -2.69 6.82
N THR A 107 3.75 -1.43 7.19
CA THR A 107 2.49 -0.85 7.67
C THR A 107 2.13 0.40 6.86
N GLU A 108 0.91 0.94 7.07
CA GLU A 108 0.48 2.19 6.46
C GLU A 108 1.44 3.36 6.77
N ASP A 109 2.01 3.38 7.97
CA ASP A 109 2.99 4.39 8.37
C ASP A 109 4.27 4.35 7.52
N ASP A 110 4.66 3.17 7.03
CA ASP A 110 5.83 3.05 6.16
C ASP A 110 5.52 3.60 4.76
N PHE A 111 4.32 3.37 4.21
CA PHE A 111 3.88 4.00 2.96
C PHE A 111 3.81 5.52 3.08
N LYS A 112 3.37 6.04 4.22
CA LYS A 112 3.38 7.47 4.50
C LYS A 112 4.81 8.03 4.43
N LYS A 113 5.77 7.40 5.12
CA LYS A 113 7.18 7.80 5.07
C LYS A 113 7.75 7.72 3.65
N ILE A 114 7.46 6.65 2.91
CA ILE A 114 7.89 6.49 1.51
C ILE A 114 7.43 7.68 0.66
N SER A 115 6.18 8.10 0.82
CA SER A 115 5.66 9.28 0.13
C SER A 115 6.31 10.59 0.61
N GLU A 116 6.55 10.73 1.91
CA GLU A 116 7.19 11.92 2.51
C GLU A 116 8.66 12.09 2.06
N GLU A 117 9.37 10.98 1.83
CA GLU A 117 10.72 10.95 1.26
C GLU A 117 10.75 11.19 -0.26
N GLY A 118 9.58 11.40 -0.89
CA GLY A 118 9.47 11.80 -2.30
C GLY A 118 9.46 10.66 -3.31
N PHE A 119 9.31 9.40 -2.87
CA PHE A 119 9.05 8.27 -3.77
C PHE A 119 7.60 8.30 -4.27
N ASN A 120 7.39 7.82 -5.51
CA ASN A 120 6.08 7.85 -6.18
C ASN A 120 5.64 6.48 -6.71
N TYR A 121 6.43 5.44 -6.46
CA TYR A 121 6.16 4.07 -6.90
C TYR A 121 6.70 3.06 -5.90
N VAL A 122 5.98 1.95 -5.73
CA VAL A 122 6.46 0.78 -4.98
C VAL A 122 6.31 -0.47 -5.84
N GLU A 123 7.33 -1.33 -5.79
CA GLU A 123 7.27 -2.69 -6.30
C GLU A 123 7.04 -3.64 -5.12
N ILE A 124 6.06 -4.54 -5.25
CA ILE A 124 5.69 -5.51 -4.22
C ILE A 124 5.99 -6.92 -4.75
N PRO A 125 7.12 -7.53 -4.33
CA PRO A 125 7.41 -8.92 -4.66
C PRO A 125 6.39 -9.84 -3.98
N ILE A 126 5.84 -10.77 -4.75
CA ILE A 126 4.88 -11.75 -4.24
C ILE A 126 5.11 -13.10 -4.92
N GLY A 127 5.14 -14.16 -4.10
CA GLY A 127 5.41 -15.51 -4.57
C GLY A 127 4.19 -16.13 -5.27
N TYR A 128 4.43 -16.90 -6.33
CA TYR A 128 3.35 -17.59 -7.06
C TYR A 128 2.49 -18.50 -6.16
N TRP A 129 3.05 -18.98 -5.05
CA TRP A 129 2.36 -19.84 -4.09
C TRP A 129 1.20 -19.14 -3.36
N ALA A 130 1.15 -17.81 -3.33
CA ALA A 130 0.04 -17.08 -2.70
C ALA A 130 -1.31 -17.25 -3.43
N TRP A 131 -1.30 -17.75 -4.68
CA TRP A 131 -2.50 -18.03 -5.47
C TRP A 131 -2.93 -19.50 -5.42
N LYS A 132 -2.26 -20.33 -4.63
CA LYS A 132 -2.66 -21.73 -4.46
C LYS A 132 -3.81 -21.83 -3.46
N ILE A 133 -4.92 -22.42 -3.88
CA ILE A 133 -6.07 -22.69 -2.99
C ILE A 133 -5.76 -23.90 -2.11
N ASP A 134 -5.12 -24.90 -2.71
CA ASP A 134 -4.51 -26.04 -2.06
C ASP A 134 -3.13 -26.29 -2.67
N ASN A 135 -2.34 -27.20 -2.10
CA ASN A 135 -0.99 -27.51 -2.60
C ASN A 135 -0.96 -28.04 -4.06
N THR A 136 -2.11 -28.19 -4.73
CA THR A 136 -2.28 -28.83 -6.04
C THR A 136 -2.98 -27.97 -7.10
N THR A 137 -3.68 -26.91 -6.74
CA THR A 137 -4.50 -26.10 -7.66
C THR A 137 -4.07 -24.64 -7.66
N ASN A 138 -3.73 -24.14 -8.85
CA ASN A 138 -3.64 -22.71 -9.14
C ASN A 138 -5.01 -22.27 -9.72
N PHE A 139 -5.37 -21.00 -9.53
CA PHE A 139 -6.50 -20.38 -10.22
C PHE A 139 -6.34 -20.39 -11.76
#